data_AF-A0A518WD91-F1
#
_entry.id   AF-A0A518WD91-F1
#
_cell.length_a   1.000
_cell.length_b   1.000
_cell.length_c   1.000
_cell.angle_alpha   90.00
_cell.angle_beta   90.00
_cell.angle_gamma   90.00
#
_symmetry.space_group_name_H-M   'P 1'
#
loop_
_entity.id
_entity.type
_entity.pdbx_description
1 polymer ?
#
loop_
_entity_poly.entity_id
_entity_poly.type
_entity_poly.pdbx_seq_one_letter_code
_entity_poly.pdbx_strand_id
1 'polypeptide(L)'
;MASVRRRGTTVAVLLGLLLTVPACGPVADRQARELRVGYDSLDGTRAVWPPRGSLAGDATATAAVTEAVRAWRSPIDDRVHLPSSGILWSGAVDGAPLALVAADVPGESASWLLQLTGRDGRYEVTRASEYTDPGYLVYADVLPLHLPDGRRYLASGRVERLLGPDGRALMLTDGLTGAVKVPDCRAVPVTATLRATESLPRGRAADRLLDLGVATVDPRYPLVRDDTGSGRRALDGLDTCVLADEQGPFGSIPRRIGDRDAPRSVPESWPMEKVAVRAIGEMTLGGGNDPGDLEQLTWETDAGTMTAVVYRPAGDGTPVVSPADRSNPLQTYVLPVPGQPLVVLTWRGNRDASLSVPPGTPRLVERPGLVVVPMPASRQTFSLATAEKTYYRSAGGR
;
A
#
# COMPACT_ATOMS: atom_id res chain seq x y z
N MET A 1 -44.24 -83.80 51.53
CA MET A 1 -45.40 -82.89 51.66
C MET A 1 -44.85 -81.55 52.15
N ALA A 2 -44.37 -80.71 51.24
CA ALA A 2 -45.13 -79.63 50.59
C ALA A 2 -45.42 -78.46 51.54
N SER A 3 -44.65 -77.37 51.38
CA SER A 3 -45.11 -76.02 51.69
C SER A 3 -44.98 -75.14 50.44
N VAL A 4 -46.08 -74.46 50.19
CA VAL A 4 -46.43 -73.65 49.02
C VAL A 4 -45.99 -72.21 49.25
N ARG A 5 -45.42 -71.53 48.24
CA ARG A 5 -46.00 -70.32 47.62
C ARG A 5 -45.09 -69.69 46.56
N ARG A 6 -45.70 -69.47 45.38
CA ARG A 6 -45.22 -68.65 44.27
C ARG A 6 -45.26 -67.16 44.61
N ARG A 7 -44.26 -66.43 44.10
CA ARG A 7 -44.20 -65.06 43.52
C ARG A 7 -42.70 -64.76 43.42
N GLY A 8 -42.07 -64.39 42.31
CA GLY A 8 -42.50 -63.79 41.05
C GLY A 8 -41.49 -62.68 40.79
N THR A 9 -40.65 -62.80 39.76
CA THR A 9 -39.78 -61.69 39.30
C THR A 9 -39.27 -61.98 37.88
N THR A 10 -39.99 -61.39 36.92
CA THR A 10 -39.51 -60.63 35.75
C THR A 10 -38.15 -61.01 35.14
N VAL A 11 -38.23 -61.61 33.95
CA VAL A 11 -37.17 -61.74 32.96
C VAL A 11 -36.90 -60.37 32.32
N ALA A 12 -35.69 -59.83 32.50
CA ALA A 12 -35.23 -58.64 31.81
C ALA A 12 -34.83 -59.00 30.37
N VAL A 13 -35.67 -58.61 29.41
CA VAL A 13 -35.38 -58.67 27.97
C VAL A 13 -34.52 -57.47 27.61
N LEU A 14 -33.27 -57.73 27.21
CA LEU A 14 -32.34 -56.74 26.65
C LEU A 14 -32.85 -56.28 25.28
N LEU A 15 -33.38 -55.06 25.21
CA LEU A 15 -33.57 -54.35 23.94
C LEU A 15 -32.25 -53.69 23.53
N GLY A 16 -31.65 -54.20 22.46
CA GLY A 16 -30.54 -53.55 21.76
C GLY A 16 -31.05 -52.30 21.05
N LEU A 17 -30.77 -51.13 21.62
CA LEU A 17 -30.99 -49.84 20.97
C LEU A 17 -29.92 -49.64 19.89
N LEU A 18 -30.34 -49.71 18.63
CA LEU A 18 -29.60 -49.24 17.47
C LEU A 18 -29.40 -47.72 17.56
N LEU A 19 -28.21 -47.29 17.98
CA LEU A 19 -27.74 -45.92 17.80
C LEU A 19 -27.33 -45.73 16.34
N THR A 20 -28.27 -45.25 15.53
CA THR A 20 -27.98 -44.61 14.25
C THR A 20 -27.31 -43.27 14.52
N VAL A 21 -25.98 -43.26 14.60
CA VAL A 21 -25.22 -42.02 14.52
C VAL A 21 -25.29 -41.57 13.06
N PRO A 22 -25.91 -40.43 12.70
CA PRO A 22 -25.57 -39.80 11.44
C PRO A 22 -24.11 -39.38 11.60
N ALA A 23 -23.21 -40.20 11.08
CA ALA A 23 -21.84 -39.78 10.87
C ALA A 23 -21.92 -38.52 10.01
N CYS A 24 -21.76 -37.37 10.66
CA CYS A 24 -21.22 -36.20 10.01
C CYS A 24 -19.93 -36.70 9.37
N GLY A 25 -19.99 -36.93 8.06
CA GLY A 25 -18.80 -37.30 7.30
C GLY A 25 -17.70 -36.30 7.66
N PRO A 26 -16.44 -36.72 7.69
CA PRO A 26 -15.37 -35.75 7.77
C PRO A 26 -15.58 -34.83 6.59
N VAL A 27 -15.91 -33.56 6.87
CA VAL A 27 -15.59 -32.48 5.96
C VAL A 27 -14.09 -32.66 5.82
N ALA A 28 -13.67 -33.32 4.75
CA ALA A 28 -12.30 -33.25 4.32
C ALA A 28 -12.10 -31.76 4.06
N ASP A 29 -11.64 -31.05 5.08
CA ASP A 29 -10.89 -29.83 4.93
C ASP A 29 -9.82 -30.19 3.91
N ARG A 30 -10.12 -29.93 2.63
CA ARG A 30 -9.11 -29.79 1.60
C ARG A 30 -8.33 -28.55 2.01
N GLN A 31 -7.44 -28.71 2.99
CA GLN A 31 -6.26 -27.87 3.07
C GLN A 31 -5.65 -27.95 1.68
N ALA A 32 -5.75 -26.86 0.92
CA ALA A 32 -5.18 -26.80 -0.41
C ALA A 32 -3.69 -27.10 -0.26
N ARG A 33 -3.27 -28.32 -0.65
CA ARG A 33 -1.86 -28.72 -0.56
C ARG A 33 -1.00 -27.87 -1.47
N GLU A 34 -1.61 -27.38 -2.56
CA GLU A 34 -1.03 -26.55 -3.59
C GLU A 34 -1.83 -25.26 -3.75
N LEU A 35 -1.13 -24.18 -4.13
CA LEU A 35 -1.76 -22.93 -4.54
C LEU A 35 -2.58 -23.16 -5.80
N ARG A 36 -3.74 -22.51 -5.88
CA ARG A 36 -4.54 -22.50 -7.11
C ARG A 36 -3.89 -21.56 -8.12
N VAL A 37 -3.90 -21.96 -9.39
CA VAL A 37 -3.54 -21.08 -10.50
C VAL A 37 -4.79 -20.38 -10.99
N GLY A 38 -4.72 -19.05 -11.08
CA GLY A 38 -5.90 -18.22 -11.02
C GLY A 38 -6.40 -18.09 -9.59
N TYR A 39 -6.91 -16.91 -9.26
CA TYR A 39 -7.51 -16.64 -7.95
C TYR A 39 -9.03 -16.75 -8.09
N ASP A 40 -9.71 -17.37 -7.12
CA ASP A 40 -11.19 -17.55 -7.10
C ASP A 40 -11.94 -16.25 -6.78
N SER A 41 -11.43 -15.14 -7.30
CA SER A 41 -12.07 -13.84 -7.36
C SER A 41 -12.96 -13.76 -8.59
N LEU A 42 -14.27 -13.64 -8.36
CA LEU A 42 -15.25 -13.37 -9.39
C LEU A 42 -15.83 -11.96 -9.22
N ASP A 43 -16.10 -11.32 -10.35
CA ASP A 43 -16.92 -10.12 -10.46
C ASP A 43 -18.12 -10.47 -11.35
N GLY A 44 -19.19 -10.93 -10.71
CA GLY A 44 -20.28 -11.66 -11.36
C GLY A 44 -19.81 -12.99 -11.95
N THR A 45 -20.00 -13.18 -13.25
CA THR A 45 -19.53 -14.40 -13.95
C THR A 45 -18.08 -14.32 -14.43
N ARG A 46 -17.42 -13.18 -14.23
CA ARG A 46 -16.07 -12.92 -14.75
C ARG A 46 -15.01 -13.22 -13.70
N ALA A 47 -14.03 -14.03 -14.05
CA ALA A 47 -12.82 -14.18 -13.24
C ALA A 47 -12.00 -12.88 -13.29
N VAL A 48 -11.67 -12.33 -12.12
CA VAL A 48 -10.75 -11.19 -11.98
C VAL A 48 -9.32 -11.66 -12.25
N TRP A 49 -8.94 -12.83 -11.75
CA TRP A 49 -7.64 -13.44 -12.00
C TRP A 49 -7.79 -14.86 -12.55
N PRO A 50 -8.11 -15.02 -13.85
CA PRO A 50 -8.13 -16.34 -14.46
C PRO A 50 -6.72 -16.93 -14.56
N PRO A 51 -6.58 -18.27 -14.66
CA PRO A 51 -5.30 -18.93 -14.89
C PRO A 51 -4.67 -18.41 -16.19
N ARG A 52 -3.46 -17.84 -16.10
CA ARG A 52 -2.79 -17.15 -17.22
C ARG A 52 -1.27 -17.32 -17.17
N GLY A 53 -0.68 -17.26 -18.36
CA GLY A 53 0.75 -17.47 -18.62
C GLY A 53 1.05 -18.89 -19.13
N SER A 54 2.19 -19.04 -19.79
CA SER A 54 2.56 -20.28 -20.49
C SER A 54 2.78 -21.50 -19.59
N LEU A 55 2.90 -21.30 -18.27
CA LEU A 55 3.13 -22.36 -17.27
C LEU A 55 1.91 -22.54 -16.34
N ALA A 56 0.78 -21.89 -16.63
CA ALA A 56 -0.41 -21.94 -15.79
C ALA A 56 -1.02 -23.34 -15.65
N GLY A 57 -0.83 -24.21 -16.65
CA GLY A 57 -1.26 -25.61 -16.62
C GLY A 57 -0.19 -26.61 -16.16
N ASP A 58 1.00 -26.14 -15.80
CA ASP A 58 2.11 -27.00 -15.40
C ASP A 58 2.04 -27.30 -13.89
N ALA A 59 1.74 -28.56 -13.57
CA ALA A 59 1.63 -29.03 -12.19
C ALA A 59 2.99 -29.03 -11.46
N THR A 60 4.10 -29.29 -12.17
CA THR A 60 5.44 -29.25 -11.58
C THR A 60 5.82 -27.81 -11.23
N ALA A 61 5.54 -26.85 -12.11
CA ALA A 61 5.74 -25.44 -11.82
C ALA A 61 4.88 -24.99 -10.63
N THR A 62 3.61 -25.38 -10.60
CA THR A 62 2.66 -25.05 -9.52
C THR A 62 3.12 -25.59 -8.16
N ALA A 63 3.56 -26.85 -8.10
CA ALA A 63 4.10 -27.45 -6.89
C ALA A 63 5.38 -26.73 -6.41
N ALA A 64 6.31 -26.42 -7.32
CA ALA A 64 7.54 -25.72 -6.99
C ALA A 64 7.30 -24.28 -6.48
N VAL A 65 6.36 -23.55 -7.09
CA VAL A 65 5.91 -22.22 -6.61
C VAL A 65 5.28 -22.33 -5.23
N THR A 66 4.39 -23.30 -5.01
CA THR A 66 3.75 -23.53 -3.70
C THR A 66 4.80 -23.74 -2.61
N GLU A 67 5.81 -24.58 -2.85
CA GLU A 67 6.86 -24.85 -1.86
C GLU A 67 7.68 -23.59 -1.55
N ALA A 68 8.02 -22.79 -2.57
CA ALA A 68 8.72 -21.52 -2.37
C ALA A 68 7.89 -20.52 -1.53
N VAL A 69 6.58 -20.41 -1.80
CA VAL A 69 5.67 -19.54 -1.02
C VAL A 69 5.50 -20.04 0.42
N ARG A 70 5.39 -21.35 0.63
CA ARG A 70 5.32 -21.97 1.96
C ARG A 70 6.60 -21.72 2.78
N ALA A 71 7.75 -21.70 2.11
CA ALA A 71 9.04 -21.46 2.73
C ALA A 71 9.28 -19.98 3.05
N TRP A 72 8.69 -19.05 2.29
CA TRP A 72 8.83 -17.62 2.50
C TRP A 72 8.29 -17.17 3.87
N ARG A 73 8.89 -16.10 4.39
CA ARG A 73 8.51 -15.43 5.64
C ARG A 73 8.38 -13.95 5.39
N SER A 74 7.38 -13.35 6.01
CA SER A 74 7.20 -11.91 5.97
C SER A 74 8.27 -11.18 6.79
N PRO A 75 8.37 -9.84 6.70
CA PRO A 75 9.36 -9.08 7.47
C PRO A 75 9.23 -9.17 8.99
N ILE A 76 8.09 -9.63 9.53
CA ILE A 76 7.93 -9.93 10.96
C ILE A 76 7.95 -11.43 11.28
N ASP A 77 8.46 -12.24 10.34
CA ASP A 77 8.60 -13.71 10.45
C ASP A 77 7.28 -14.50 10.48
N ASP A 78 6.21 -13.92 9.94
CA ASP A 78 4.93 -14.61 9.78
C ASP A 78 4.90 -15.47 8.50
N ARG A 79 3.93 -16.41 8.47
CA ARG A 79 3.76 -17.39 7.40
C ARG A 79 2.55 -17.05 6.53
N VAL A 80 2.69 -17.38 5.24
CA VAL A 80 1.58 -17.30 4.27
C VAL A 80 0.49 -18.32 4.60
N HIS A 81 -0.75 -17.87 4.55
CA HIS A 81 -1.92 -18.74 4.60
C HIS A 81 -2.28 -19.25 3.18
N LEU A 82 -1.76 -20.42 2.82
CA LEU A 82 -1.96 -21.00 1.47
C LEU A 82 -3.44 -21.10 1.04
N PRO A 83 -4.41 -21.46 1.90
CA PRO A 83 -5.82 -21.57 1.48
C PRO A 83 -6.46 -20.27 0.99
N SER A 84 -6.00 -19.10 1.48
CA SER A 84 -6.43 -17.77 1.03
C SER A 84 -5.41 -17.10 0.11
N SER A 85 -4.44 -17.86 -0.40
CA SER A 85 -3.42 -17.39 -1.34
C SER A 85 -3.61 -18.04 -2.71
N GLY A 86 -3.05 -17.43 -3.76
CA GLY A 86 -3.15 -18.00 -5.10
C GLY A 86 -2.16 -17.39 -6.10
N ILE A 87 -1.89 -18.16 -7.15
CA ILE A 87 -1.02 -17.76 -8.25
C ILE A 87 -1.84 -16.90 -9.23
N LEU A 88 -1.49 -15.63 -9.34
CA LEU A 88 -2.14 -14.67 -10.24
C LEU A 88 -1.69 -14.86 -11.70
N TRP A 89 -0.44 -15.31 -11.89
CA TRP A 89 0.16 -15.53 -13.21
C TRP A 89 1.34 -16.50 -13.10
N SER A 90 1.52 -17.40 -14.07
CA SER A 90 2.65 -18.34 -14.16
C SER A 90 3.06 -18.58 -15.61
N GLY A 91 4.29 -18.22 -15.97
CA GLY A 91 4.75 -18.30 -17.36
C GLY A 91 6.24 -18.02 -17.51
N ALA A 92 6.72 -17.99 -18.75
CA ALA A 92 8.07 -17.57 -19.09
C ALA A 92 8.07 -16.11 -19.57
N VAL A 93 8.97 -15.29 -19.03
CA VAL A 93 9.25 -13.93 -19.50
C VAL A 93 10.71 -13.87 -19.91
N ASP A 94 10.96 -13.49 -21.16
CA ASP A 94 12.31 -13.42 -21.74
C ASP A 94 13.13 -14.71 -21.54
N GLY A 95 12.45 -15.86 -21.61
CA GLY A 95 13.04 -17.19 -21.45
C GLY A 95 13.21 -17.65 -20.00
N ALA A 96 12.94 -16.81 -19.00
CA ALA A 96 13.01 -17.17 -17.59
C ALA A 96 11.61 -17.48 -17.02
N PRO A 97 11.45 -18.59 -16.28
CA PRO A 97 10.21 -18.85 -15.56
C PRO A 97 9.95 -17.78 -14.48
N LEU A 98 8.71 -17.31 -14.42
CA LEU A 98 8.24 -16.27 -13.51
C LEU A 98 6.85 -16.69 -12.99
N ALA A 99 6.62 -16.48 -11.70
CA ALA A 99 5.30 -16.62 -11.09
C ALA A 99 4.99 -15.40 -10.22
N LEU A 100 3.73 -14.99 -10.23
CA LEU A 100 3.18 -13.95 -9.37
C LEU A 100 2.14 -14.54 -8.45
N VAL A 101 2.28 -14.29 -7.15
CA VAL A 101 1.41 -14.86 -6.13
C VAL A 101 0.82 -13.75 -5.28
N ALA A 102 -0.50 -13.76 -5.11
CA ALA A 102 -1.15 -13.07 -4.02
C ALA A 102 -1.06 -13.96 -2.78
N ALA A 103 -0.20 -13.58 -1.84
CA ALA A 103 0.00 -14.25 -0.58
C ALA A 103 -0.74 -13.49 0.52
N ASP A 104 -1.54 -14.21 1.29
CA ASP A 104 -2.23 -13.67 2.46
C ASP A 104 -1.42 -14.00 3.72
N VAL A 105 -1.19 -12.99 4.56
CA VAL A 105 -0.46 -13.12 5.84
C VAL A 105 -1.36 -12.56 6.95
N PRO A 106 -2.24 -13.40 7.54
CA PRO A 106 -3.28 -12.93 8.44
C PRO A 106 -2.79 -12.14 9.66
N GLY A 107 -1.59 -12.45 10.17
CA GLY A 107 -0.99 -11.77 11.34
C GLY A 107 -0.69 -10.29 11.10
N GLU A 108 -0.54 -9.87 9.84
CA GLU A 108 -0.20 -8.49 9.48
C GLU A 108 -1.39 -7.67 9.00
N SER A 109 -2.55 -8.30 8.83
CA SER A 109 -3.71 -7.69 8.15
C SER A 109 -3.28 -7.00 6.86
N ALA A 110 -2.50 -7.70 6.03
CA ALA A 110 -1.95 -7.20 4.77
C ALA A 110 -1.93 -8.32 3.73
N SER A 111 -1.94 -7.93 2.46
CA SER A 111 -1.76 -8.85 1.33
C SER A 111 -0.42 -8.61 0.65
N TRP A 112 0.25 -9.67 0.20
CA TRP A 112 1.61 -9.63 -0.33
C TRP A 112 1.64 -10.08 -1.79
N LEU A 113 2.18 -9.25 -2.67
CA LEU A 113 2.50 -9.65 -4.04
C LEU A 113 3.91 -10.23 -4.05
N LEU A 114 4.01 -11.55 -4.18
CA LEU A 114 5.29 -12.24 -4.29
C LEU A 114 5.64 -12.44 -5.76
N GLN A 115 6.84 -12.03 -6.14
CA GLN A 115 7.42 -12.28 -7.46
C GLN A 115 8.48 -13.37 -7.34
N LEU A 116 8.21 -14.51 -7.98
CA LEU A 116 9.07 -15.68 -7.93
C LEU A 116 9.77 -15.90 -9.27
N THR A 117 11.08 -16.10 -9.26
CA THR A 117 11.82 -16.51 -10.46
C THR A 117 12.19 -17.97 -10.37
N GLY A 118 12.01 -18.70 -11.46
CA GLY A 118 12.39 -20.11 -11.55
C GLY A 118 13.78 -20.29 -12.16
N ARG A 119 14.57 -21.21 -11.58
CA ARG A 119 15.83 -21.70 -12.14
C ARG A 119 15.99 -23.18 -11.79
N ASP A 120 16.33 -24.00 -12.78
CA ASP A 120 16.58 -25.44 -12.61
C ASP A 120 15.43 -26.18 -11.89
N GLY A 121 14.18 -25.86 -12.25
CA GLY A 121 12.99 -26.47 -11.67
C GLY A 121 12.66 -26.04 -10.23
N ARG A 122 13.36 -25.04 -9.68
CA ARG A 122 13.10 -24.45 -8.36
C ARG A 122 12.69 -22.99 -8.52
N TYR A 123 11.81 -22.52 -7.63
CA TYR A 123 11.42 -21.12 -7.55
C TYR A 123 11.96 -20.48 -6.27
N GLU A 124 12.26 -19.19 -6.35
CA GLU A 124 12.66 -18.36 -5.22
C GLU A 124 11.88 -17.05 -5.28
N VAL A 125 11.42 -16.56 -4.12
CA VAL A 125 10.83 -15.23 -4.00
C VAL A 125 11.95 -14.21 -4.14
N THR A 126 11.96 -13.49 -5.26
CA THR A 126 12.97 -12.46 -5.55
C THR A 126 12.54 -11.07 -5.15
N ARG A 127 11.22 -10.84 -5.10
CA ARG A 127 10.61 -9.60 -4.62
C ARG A 127 9.30 -9.88 -3.90
N ALA A 128 8.99 -9.03 -2.92
CA ALA A 128 7.76 -9.10 -2.14
C ALA A 128 7.27 -7.68 -1.84
N SER A 129 6.08 -7.33 -2.34
CA SER A 129 5.45 -6.04 -2.08
C SER A 129 4.24 -6.21 -1.17
N GLU A 130 4.15 -5.38 -0.13
CA GLU A 130 3.12 -5.37 0.88
C GLU A 130 2.01 -4.39 0.51
N TYR A 131 0.77 -4.84 0.55
CA TYR A 131 -0.44 -4.04 0.39
C TYR A 131 -1.18 -4.02 1.72
N THR A 132 -1.26 -2.85 2.36
CA THR A 132 -1.85 -2.67 3.69
C THR A 132 -3.36 -2.81 3.73
N ASP A 133 -4.02 -2.84 2.58
CA ASP A 133 -5.43 -3.17 2.44
C ASP A 133 -5.57 -4.71 2.29
N PRO A 134 -6.08 -5.43 3.31
CA PRO A 134 -6.25 -6.88 3.24
C PRO A 134 -7.21 -7.25 2.11
N GLY A 135 -6.79 -8.17 1.25
CA GLY A 135 -7.58 -8.60 0.11
C GLY A 135 -7.50 -7.66 -1.09
N TYR A 136 -6.69 -6.59 -1.04
CA TYR A 136 -6.50 -5.68 -2.19
C TYR A 136 -6.12 -6.44 -3.46
N LEU A 137 -5.20 -7.41 -3.36
CA LEU A 137 -4.71 -8.18 -4.52
C LEU A 137 -5.79 -9.00 -5.20
N VAL A 138 -6.85 -9.37 -4.48
CA VAL A 138 -8.01 -10.10 -5.00
C VAL A 138 -8.78 -9.26 -6.02
N TYR A 139 -8.84 -7.94 -5.81
CA TYR A 139 -9.59 -7.00 -6.62
C TYR A 139 -8.72 -5.99 -7.36
N ALA A 140 -7.39 -6.07 -7.23
CA ALA A 140 -6.48 -5.18 -7.93
C ALA A 140 -6.69 -5.29 -9.45
N ASP A 141 -6.65 -4.15 -10.14
CA ASP A 141 -6.80 -4.12 -11.59
C ASP A 141 -5.46 -4.16 -12.32
N VAL A 142 -4.44 -3.53 -11.73
CA VAL A 142 -3.10 -3.44 -12.29
C VAL A 142 -2.11 -3.68 -11.16
N LEU A 143 -1.16 -4.59 -11.39
CA LEU A 143 -0.09 -4.92 -10.46
C LEU A 143 1.27 -4.64 -11.13
N PRO A 144 2.19 -3.91 -10.46
CA PRO A 144 3.50 -3.62 -11.00
C PRO A 144 4.44 -4.82 -10.78
N LEU A 145 5.26 -5.13 -11.77
CA LEU A 145 6.34 -6.09 -11.67
C LEU A 145 7.66 -5.37 -11.89
N HIS A 146 8.71 -5.82 -11.23
CA HIS A 146 10.04 -5.31 -11.47
C HIS A 146 10.95 -6.42 -11.95
N LEU A 147 11.37 -6.32 -13.22
CA LEU A 147 12.34 -7.21 -13.82
C LEU A 147 13.63 -6.43 -14.15
N PRO A 148 14.77 -7.10 -14.36
CA PRO A 148 16.04 -6.42 -14.65
C PRO A 148 16.01 -5.55 -15.91
N ASP A 149 15.14 -5.86 -16.87
CA ASP A 149 14.95 -5.11 -18.13
C ASP A 149 13.95 -3.93 -17.99
N GLY A 150 13.27 -3.81 -16.84
CA GLY A 150 12.43 -2.67 -16.50
C GLY A 150 11.11 -3.02 -15.81
N ARG A 151 10.21 -2.04 -15.76
CA ARG A 151 8.85 -2.18 -15.22
C ARG A 151 7.97 -2.96 -16.19
N ARG A 152 7.12 -3.84 -15.66
CA ARG A 152 5.97 -4.42 -16.38
C ARG A 152 4.71 -4.31 -15.52
N TYR A 153 3.55 -4.52 -16.14
CA TYR A 153 2.27 -4.52 -15.44
C TYR A 153 1.50 -5.80 -15.74
N LEU A 154 0.94 -6.42 -14.69
CA LEU A 154 -0.05 -7.48 -14.81
C LEU A 154 -1.45 -6.85 -14.66
N ALA A 155 -2.32 -7.09 -15.63
CA ALA A 155 -3.68 -6.59 -15.66
C ALA A 155 -4.72 -7.68 -15.35
N SER A 156 -5.69 -7.35 -14.52
CA SER A 156 -6.81 -8.22 -14.17
C SER A 156 -7.72 -8.46 -15.38
N GLY A 157 -8.59 -9.47 -15.29
CA GLY A 157 -9.61 -9.78 -16.29
C GLY A 157 -10.68 -8.68 -16.45
N ARG A 158 -10.70 -7.68 -15.54
CA ARG A 158 -11.57 -6.50 -15.63
C ARG A 158 -10.97 -5.40 -16.51
N VAL A 159 -9.65 -5.40 -16.72
CA VAL A 159 -8.99 -4.40 -17.57
C VAL A 159 -9.26 -4.70 -19.04
N GLU A 160 -9.77 -3.70 -19.75
CA GLU A 160 -9.95 -3.71 -21.19
C GLU A 160 -8.71 -3.23 -21.93
N ARG A 161 -8.11 -2.16 -21.41
CA ARG A 161 -7.00 -1.46 -22.03
C ARG A 161 -6.15 -0.83 -20.95
N LEU A 162 -4.84 -0.87 -21.12
CA LEU A 162 -3.88 -0.21 -20.25
C LEU A 162 -3.08 0.80 -21.06
N LEU A 163 -3.01 2.04 -20.61
CA LEU A 163 -2.20 3.11 -21.18
C LEU A 163 -0.97 3.33 -20.31
N GLY A 164 0.20 3.40 -20.93
CA GLY A 164 1.47 3.64 -20.25
C GLY A 164 1.77 5.13 -20.02
N PRO A 165 2.99 5.45 -19.54
CA PRO A 165 3.46 6.81 -19.27
C PRO A 165 3.34 7.80 -20.42
N ASP A 166 3.46 7.31 -21.66
CA ASP A 166 3.36 8.10 -22.89
C ASP A 166 1.91 8.25 -23.40
N GLY A 167 0.93 7.73 -22.64
CA GLY A 167 -0.49 7.72 -23.01
C GLY A 167 -0.84 6.71 -24.11
N ARG A 168 0.12 5.90 -24.58
CA ARG A 168 -0.14 4.88 -25.60
C ARG A 168 -0.59 3.58 -24.96
N ALA A 169 -1.40 2.84 -25.73
CA ALA A 169 -1.85 1.52 -25.31
C ALA A 169 -0.67 0.55 -25.21
N LEU A 170 -0.56 -0.10 -24.06
CA LEU A 170 0.38 -1.18 -23.83
C LEU A 170 -0.21 -2.48 -24.39
N MET A 171 0.62 -3.24 -25.10
CA MET A 171 0.24 -4.58 -25.52
C MET A 171 0.25 -5.54 -24.33
N LEU A 172 -0.80 -6.34 -24.19
CA LEU A 172 -0.91 -7.37 -23.15
C LEU A 172 -0.90 -8.75 -23.80
N THR A 173 -0.07 -9.64 -23.25
CA THR A 173 -0.04 -11.07 -23.57
C THR A 173 -0.32 -11.82 -22.28
N ASP A 174 -1.40 -12.59 -22.25
CA ASP A 174 -1.90 -13.26 -21.04
C ASP A 174 -2.06 -12.32 -19.83
N GLY A 175 -2.44 -11.06 -20.09
CA GLY A 175 -2.58 -10.02 -19.07
C GLY A 175 -1.29 -9.34 -18.64
N LEU A 176 -0.13 -9.77 -19.11
CA LEU A 176 1.16 -9.14 -18.78
C LEU A 176 1.61 -8.21 -19.92
N THR A 177 2.14 -7.04 -19.59
CA THR A 177 2.72 -6.14 -20.59
C THR A 177 4.14 -6.54 -21.00
N GLY A 178 4.60 -6.02 -22.13
CA GLY A 178 6.05 -5.86 -22.38
C GLY A 178 6.70 -4.89 -21.40
N ALA A 179 8.01 -4.70 -21.52
CA ALA A 179 8.77 -3.72 -20.73
C ALA A 179 8.26 -2.29 -20.96
N VAL A 180 8.11 -1.53 -19.88
CA VAL A 180 7.63 -0.16 -19.86
C VAL A 180 8.73 0.74 -19.32
N LYS A 181 8.96 1.86 -20.02
CA LYS A 181 9.92 2.88 -19.61
C LYS A 181 9.36 3.68 -18.43
N VAL A 182 9.71 3.25 -17.23
CA VAL A 182 9.45 3.96 -15.99
C VAL A 182 10.78 4.42 -15.41
N PRO A 183 10.98 5.71 -15.13
CA PRO A 183 12.22 6.21 -14.52
C PRO A 183 12.41 5.67 -13.10
N ASP A 184 13.65 5.69 -12.62
CA ASP A 184 14.01 5.22 -11.28
C ASP A 184 13.29 6.01 -10.18
N CYS A 185 13.45 7.34 -10.20
CA CYS A 185 13.02 8.25 -9.13
C CYS A 185 12.03 9.32 -9.61
N ARG A 186 11.11 8.95 -10.52
CA ARG A 186 10.07 9.88 -11.01
C ARG A 186 8.72 9.21 -11.16
N ALA A 187 7.68 9.88 -10.68
CA ALA A 187 6.30 9.45 -10.85
C ALA A 187 5.85 9.55 -12.33
N VAL A 188 5.18 8.52 -12.82
CA VAL A 188 4.61 8.48 -14.17
C VAL A 188 3.16 7.98 -14.16
N PRO A 189 2.28 8.51 -15.04
CA PRO A 189 0.90 8.08 -15.08
C PRO A 189 0.75 6.71 -15.76
N VAL A 190 -0.19 5.92 -15.24
CA VAL A 190 -0.70 4.71 -15.88
C VAL A 190 -2.22 4.81 -15.84
N THR A 191 -2.91 4.41 -16.90
CA THR A 191 -4.38 4.50 -16.93
C THR A 191 -4.99 3.22 -17.46
N ALA A 192 -5.83 2.57 -16.65
CA ALA A 192 -6.61 1.42 -17.07
C ALA A 192 -8.00 1.86 -17.52
N THR A 193 -8.52 1.24 -18.57
CA THR A 193 -9.96 1.25 -18.88
C THR A 193 -10.52 -0.06 -18.35
N LEU A 194 -11.51 0.02 -17.46
CA LEU A 194 -12.17 -1.14 -16.87
C LEU A 194 -13.49 -1.43 -17.58
N ARG A 195 -13.72 -2.71 -17.86
CA ARG A 195 -14.95 -3.22 -18.47
C ARG A 195 -16.14 -3.05 -17.52
N ALA A 196 -17.33 -3.03 -18.10
CA ALA A 196 -18.54 -3.22 -17.31
C ALA A 196 -18.57 -4.64 -16.71
N THR A 197 -18.84 -4.71 -15.41
CA THR A 197 -18.97 -5.94 -14.62
C THR A 197 -20.18 -5.82 -13.69
N GLU A 198 -20.44 -6.84 -12.87
CA GLU A 198 -21.55 -6.79 -11.91
C GLU A 198 -21.31 -5.74 -10.82
N SER A 199 -20.09 -5.69 -10.27
CA SER A 199 -19.68 -4.69 -9.28
C SER A 199 -19.46 -3.30 -9.89
N LEU A 200 -19.20 -3.22 -11.20
CA LEU A 200 -18.98 -1.99 -11.94
C LEU A 200 -19.85 -1.94 -13.22
N PRO A 201 -21.18 -1.73 -13.11
CA PRO A 201 -22.10 -1.87 -14.24
C PRO A 201 -21.84 -0.95 -15.42
N ARG A 202 -21.18 0.20 -15.19
CA ARG A 202 -20.83 1.17 -16.23
C ARG A 202 -19.38 1.06 -16.70
N GLY A 203 -18.61 0.11 -16.16
CA GLY A 203 -17.16 0.10 -16.29
C GLY A 203 -16.52 1.37 -15.72
N ARG A 204 -15.25 1.60 -16.07
CA ARG A 204 -14.53 2.83 -15.76
C ARG A 204 -13.66 3.21 -16.95
N ALA A 205 -13.98 4.32 -17.60
CA ALA A 205 -13.28 4.75 -18.80
C ALA A 205 -11.79 5.07 -18.54
N ALA A 206 -11.50 5.61 -17.36
CA ALA A 206 -10.16 5.99 -16.92
C ALA A 206 -10.00 5.75 -15.41
N ASP A 207 -9.46 4.59 -15.06
CA ASP A 207 -8.89 4.29 -13.76
C ASP A 207 -7.43 4.76 -13.76
N ARG A 208 -7.15 5.84 -13.03
CA ARG A 208 -5.86 6.53 -13.10
C ARG A 208 -4.97 6.10 -11.94
N LEU A 209 -3.73 5.79 -12.27
CA LEU A 209 -2.70 5.35 -11.35
C LEU A 209 -1.44 6.18 -11.57
N LEU A 210 -0.61 6.30 -10.53
CA LEU A 210 0.73 6.84 -10.58
C LEU A 210 1.72 5.75 -10.17
N ASP A 211 2.63 5.40 -11.06
CA ASP A 211 3.79 4.58 -10.72
C ASP A 211 4.88 5.51 -10.20
N LEU A 212 5.24 5.35 -8.92
CA LEU A 212 6.24 6.18 -8.25
C LEU A 212 7.67 5.91 -8.69
N GLY A 213 7.90 5.03 -9.67
CA GLY A 213 9.23 4.74 -10.19
C GLY A 213 9.73 3.37 -9.79
N VAL A 214 10.84 2.94 -10.42
CA VAL A 214 11.37 1.58 -10.24
C VAL A 214 12.38 1.45 -9.10
N ALA A 215 12.92 2.55 -8.60
CA ALA A 215 13.82 2.54 -7.44
C ALA A 215 13.07 2.52 -6.09
N THR A 216 11.73 2.58 -6.11
CA THR A 216 10.92 2.19 -4.94
C THR A 216 11.20 0.73 -4.61
N VAL A 217 11.88 0.51 -3.48
CA VAL A 217 12.29 -0.82 -3.03
C VAL A 217 11.20 -1.52 -2.23
N ASP A 218 11.24 -2.85 -2.27
CA ASP A 218 10.45 -3.73 -1.43
C ASP A 218 10.61 -3.33 0.06
N PRO A 219 9.53 -3.41 0.87
CA PRO A 219 8.23 -4.00 0.54
C PRO A 219 7.22 -3.04 -0.11
N ARG A 220 7.63 -1.84 -0.53
CA ARG A 220 6.68 -0.80 -0.96
C ARG A 220 6.10 -1.12 -2.34
N TYR A 221 4.78 -1.04 -2.47
CA TYR A 221 4.13 -1.12 -3.78
C TYR A 221 4.13 0.26 -4.46
N PRO A 222 4.57 0.39 -5.72
CA PRO A 222 4.80 1.67 -6.36
C PRO A 222 3.56 2.32 -7.01
N LEU A 223 2.40 1.64 -7.06
CA LEU A 223 1.21 2.16 -7.73
C LEU A 223 0.26 2.86 -6.75
N VAL A 224 0.03 4.15 -6.95
CA VAL A 224 -0.89 4.98 -6.16
C VAL A 224 -2.11 5.35 -6.99
N ARG A 225 -3.32 5.30 -6.43
CA ARG A 225 -4.53 5.72 -7.15
C ARG A 225 -4.59 7.24 -7.31
N ASP A 226 -4.94 7.70 -8.50
CA ASP A 226 -5.05 9.12 -8.86
C ASP A 226 -6.40 9.44 -9.51
N ASP A 227 -7.50 9.08 -8.84
CA ASP A 227 -8.87 9.26 -9.35
C ASP A 227 -9.15 10.70 -9.81
N THR A 228 -8.58 11.68 -9.10
CA THR A 228 -8.73 13.11 -9.39
C THR A 228 -7.83 13.61 -10.53
N GLY A 229 -6.80 12.84 -10.91
CA GLY A 229 -5.76 13.26 -11.85
C GLY A 229 -4.84 14.36 -11.30
N SER A 230 -4.88 14.64 -10.00
CA SER A 230 -4.10 15.72 -9.38
C SER A 230 -2.73 15.26 -8.91
N GLY A 231 -2.53 13.97 -8.67
CA GLY A 231 -1.28 13.44 -8.17
C GLY A 231 -0.12 13.60 -9.14
N ARG A 232 -0.38 13.49 -10.46
CA ARG A 232 0.63 13.82 -11.49
C ARG A 232 1.19 15.23 -11.31
N ARG A 233 0.31 16.22 -11.06
CA ARG A 233 0.73 17.61 -10.85
C ARG A 233 1.43 17.76 -9.50
N ALA A 234 0.90 17.12 -8.47
CA ALA A 234 1.45 17.20 -7.11
C ALA A 234 2.89 16.69 -7.02
N LEU A 235 3.21 15.64 -7.78
CA LEU A 235 4.54 15.02 -7.79
C LEU A 235 5.45 15.55 -8.92
N ASP A 236 5.00 16.52 -9.71
CA ASP A 236 5.83 17.05 -10.79
C ASP A 236 7.09 17.74 -10.23
N GLY A 237 8.22 17.47 -10.87
CA GLY A 237 9.54 17.94 -10.43
C GLY A 237 10.02 17.40 -9.08
N LEU A 238 9.31 16.47 -8.43
CA LEU A 238 9.76 15.83 -7.19
C LEU A 238 10.48 14.51 -7.49
N ASP A 239 11.57 14.27 -6.75
CA ASP A 239 12.30 13.02 -6.75
C ASP A 239 11.59 12.01 -5.86
N THR A 240 10.99 10.97 -6.44
CA THR A 240 10.22 9.98 -5.67
C THR A 240 11.07 9.10 -4.77
N CYS A 241 12.37 8.98 -5.02
CA CYS A 241 13.30 8.29 -4.13
C CYS A 241 13.51 9.11 -2.86
N VAL A 242 13.63 10.44 -2.98
CA VAL A 242 13.65 11.35 -1.82
C VAL A 242 12.31 11.30 -1.08
N LEU A 243 11.18 11.21 -1.80
CA LEU A 243 9.87 11.08 -1.15
C LEU A 243 9.72 9.78 -0.36
N ALA A 244 10.23 8.67 -0.92
CA ALA A 244 10.17 7.33 -0.35
C ALA A 244 11.24 7.02 0.70
N ASP A 245 12.21 7.92 0.89
CA ASP A 245 13.27 7.77 1.88
C ASP A 245 12.72 7.72 3.32
N GLU A 246 13.49 7.16 4.26
CA GLU A 246 13.12 7.08 5.68
C GLU A 246 12.88 8.44 6.32
N GLN A 247 13.49 9.52 5.83
CA GLN A 247 13.19 10.88 6.27
C GLN A 247 12.25 11.62 5.31
N GLY A 248 11.94 11.01 4.18
CA GLY A 248 11.00 11.51 3.18
C GLY A 248 9.54 11.38 3.63
N PRO A 249 8.64 12.18 3.05
CA PRO A 249 7.23 12.20 3.43
C PRO A 249 6.54 10.83 3.34
N PHE A 250 6.85 9.99 2.36
CA PHE A 250 6.19 8.68 2.23
C PHE A 250 6.81 7.63 3.14
N GLY A 251 8.06 7.81 3.61
CA GLY A 251 8.77 6.84 4.43
C GLY A 251 8.86 7.16 5.93
N SER A 252 8.55 8.39 6.35
CA SER A 252 8.93 8.88 7.68
C SER A 252 8.10 8.39 8.87
N ILE A 253 6.95 7.76 8.65
CA ILE A 253 6.13 7.20 9.74
C ILE A 253 6.17 5.67 9.65
N PRO A 254 6.89 4.98 10.54
CA PRO A 254 6.96 3.52 10.51
C PRO A 254 5.58 2.91 10.81
N ARG A 255 5.27 1.80 10.15
CA ARG A 255 4.06 1.03 10.44
C ARG A 255 4.17 0.34 11.80
N ARG A 256 3.05 0.27 12.51
CA ARG A 256 2.92 -0.54 13.73
C ARG A 256 2.07 -1.76 13.46
N ILE A 257 2.56 -2.94 13.83
CA ILE A 257 1.84 -4.21 13.72
C ILE A 257 1.68 -4.77 15.15
N GLY A 258 0.43 -4.88 15.59
CA GLY A 258 0.13 -5.06 17.01
C GLY A 258 0.72 -3.92 17.84
N ASP A 259 1.49 -4.27 18.88
CA ASP A 259 2.09 -3.28 19.78
C ASP A 259 3.51 -2.84 19.38
N ARG A 260 4.03 -3.29 18.23
CA ARG A 260 5.44 -3.11 17.84
C ARG A 260 5.58 -2.34 16.54
N ASP A 261 6.65 -1.56 16.44
CA ASP A 261 7.04 -0.94 15.18
C ASP A 261 7.63 -2.01 14.25
N ALA A 262 7.26 -1.94 12.97
CA ALA A 262 7.67 -2.86 11.91
C ALA A 262 8.42 -2.07 10.82
N PRO A 263 9.67 -1.64 11.05
CA PRO A 263 10.42 -0.80 10.11
C PRO A 263 10.73 -1.48 8.78
N ARG A 264 10.61 -2.82 8.72
CA ARG A 264 10.77 -3.61 7.49
C ARG A 264 9.46 -3.84 6.73
N SER A 265 8.35 -3.27 7.20
CA SER A 265 7.06 -3.24 6.50
C SER A 265 6.91 -1.93 5.73
N VAL A 266 5.90 -1.85 4.88
CA VAL A 266 5.54 -0.60 4.20
C VAL A 266 5.21 0.46 5.26
N PRO A 267 5.77 1.68 5.18
CA PRO A 267 5.51 2.74 6.16
C PRO A 267 4.02 3.12 6.24
N GLU A 268 3.54 3.53 7.42
CA GLU A 268 2.17 4.04 7.59
C GLU A 268 1.92 5.31 6.77
N SER A 269 2.98 6.08 6.50
CA SER A 269 2.95 7.25 5.64
C SER A 269 2.94 6.93 4.14
N TRP A 270 2.99 5.66 3.73
CA TRP A 270 3.05 5.29 2.31
C TRP A 270 1.74 5.62 1.58
N PRO A 271 1.77 6.30 0.41
CA PRO A 271 0.56 6.76 -0.25
C PRO A 271 -0.24 5.62 -0.87
N MET A 272 -1.55 5.62 -0.61
CA MET A 272 -2.51 4.72 -1.28
C MET A 272 -3.24 5.45 -2.41
N GLU A 273 -3.68 6.68 -2.16
CA GLU A 273 -4.47 7.45 -3.10
C GLU A 273 -4.48 8.96 -2.81
N LYS A 274 -5.12 9.73 -3.71
CA LYS A 274 -5.45 11.16 -3.53
C LYS A 274 -4.24 12.05 -3.20
N VAL A 275 -3.09 11.73 -3.78
CA VAL A 275 -1.94 12.61 -3.74
C VAL A 275 -2.32 13.93 -4.40
N ALA A 276 -2.23 15.01 -3.64
CA ALA A 276 -2.62 16.35 -4.07
C ALA A 276 -1.69 17.38 -3.45
N VAL A 277 -1.60 18.55 -4.09
CA VAL A 277 -0.80 19.66 -3.61
C VAL A 277 -1.65 20.92 -3.55
N ARG A 278 -1.40 21.78 -2.56
CA ARG A 278 -1.94 23.13 -2.50
C ARG A 278 -0.85 24.13 -2.14
N ALA A 279 -0.85 25.30 -2.78
CA ALA A 279 -0.03 26.41 -2.34
C ALA A 279 -0.47 26.86 -0.93
N ILE A 280 0.50 27.11 -0.06
CA ILE A 280 0.27 27.65 1.30
C ILE A 280 0.97 29.00 1.49
N GLY A 281 1.99 29.30 0.70
CA GLY A 281 2.65 30.59 0.71
C GLY A 281 3.87 30.64 -0.19
N GLU A 282 4.70 31.64 0.05
CA GLU A 282 5.93 31.94 -0.69
C GLU A 282 6.98 32.40 0.30
N MET A 283 8.25 32.06 0.06
CA MET A 283 9.35 32.40 0.96
C MET A 283 10.68 32.50 0.22
N THR A 284 11.46 33.50 0.58
CA THR A 284 12.83 33.68 0.11
C THR A 284 13.82 33.00 1.05
N LEU A 285 14.66 32.11 0.52
CA LEU A 285 15.76 31.48 1.26
C LEU A 285 17.12 31.94 0.74
N GLY A 286 18.11 32.02 1.63
CA GLY A 286 19.52 32.21 1.26
C GLY A 286 19.87 33.55 0.60
N GLY A 287 19.05 34.59 0.72
CA GLY A 287 19.33 35.91 0.14
C GLY A 287 19.12 36.01 -1.38
N GLY A 288 18.43 35.06 -1.98
CA GLY A 288 17.94 35.18 -3.37
C GLY A 288 16.94 36.33 -3.52
N ASN A 289 16.76 36.83 -4.74
CA ASN A 289 15.82 37.93 -5.00
C ASN A 289 14.39 37.44 -5.25
N ASP A 290 14.22 36.21 -5.70
CA ASP A 290 12.92 35.66 -6.07
C ASP A 290 12.41 34.70 -4.98
N PRO A 291 11.14 34.81 -4.56
CA PRO A 291 10.55 33.91 -3.59
C PRO A 291 10.32 32.52 -4.22
N GLY A 292 10.60 31.46 -3.46
CA GLY A 292 10.19 30.10 -3.80
C GLY A 292 8.81 29.79 -3.24
N ASP A 293 8.13 28.81 -3.83
CA ASP A 293 6.80 28.38 -3.42
C ASP A 293 6.86 27.46 -2.20
N LEU A 294 5.96 27.71 -1.25
CA LEU A 294 5.64 26.78 -0.18
C LEU A 294 4.31 26.11 -0.49
N GLU A 295 4.35 24.79 -0.57
CA GLU A 295 3.21 23.96 -0.87
C GLU A 295 2.98 22.93 0.24
N GLN A 296 1.73 22.53 0.43
CA GLN A 296 1.37 21.39 1.26
C GLN A 296 0.97 20.23 0.35
N LEU A 297 1.72 19.14 0.46
CA LEU A 297 1.39 17.84 -0.11
C LEU A 297 0.43 17.11 0.84
N THR A 298 -0.59 16.46 0.29
CA THR A 298 -1.60 15.70 1.04
C THR A 298 -1.87 14.39 0.32
N TRP A 299 -2.08 13.29 1.05
CA TRP A 299 -2.46 11.99 0.51
C TRP A 299 -3.20 11.15 1.54
N GLU A 300 -3.86 10.09 1.11
CA GLU A 300 -4.53 9.13 1.99
C GLU A 300 -3.69 7.86 2.19
N THR A 301 -3.74 7.34 3.41
CA THR A 301 -3.22 6.03 3.82
C THR A 301 -4.29 5.25 4.58
N ASP A 302 -3.98 4.02 5.00
CA ASP A 302 -4.86 3.19 5.82
C ASP A 302 -5.10 3.80 7.22
N ALA A 303 -4.15 4.60 7.72
CA ALA A 303 -4.23 5.33 8.97
C ALA A 303 -4.88 6.73 8.84
N GLY A 304 -5.28 7.12 7.63
CA GLY A 304 -5.96 8.38 7.32
C GLY A 304 -5.09 9.38 6.54
N THR A 305 -5.52 10.63 6.54
CA THR A 305 -4.88 11.67 5.73
C THR A 305 -3.51 12.07 6.30
N MET A 306 -2.50 11.98 5.45
CA MET A 306 -1.14 12.43 5.72
C MET A 306 -0.86 13.73 4.98
N THR A 307 0.10 14.50 5.51
CA THR A 307 0.49 15.78 4.92
C THR A 307 1.98 16.02 5.07
N ALA A 308 2.57 16.77 4.15
CA ALA A 308 3.95 17.25 4.24
C ALA A 308 4.06 18.64 3.60
N VAL A 309 5.17 19.34 3.85
CA VAL A 309 5.48 20.61 3.19
C VAL A 309 6.56 20.40 2.16
N VAL A 310 6.36 21.01 1.00
CA VAL A 310 7.33 21.11 -0.08
C VAL A 310 7.70 22.58 -0.22
N TYR A 311 9.00 22.86 -0.21
CA TYR A 311 9.54 24.14 -0.66
C TYR A 311 10.14 23.95 -2.05
N ARG A 312 9.63 24.70 -3.03
CA ARG A 312 10.17 24.75 -4.38
C ARG A 312 10.93 26.06 -4.54
N PRO A 313 12.27 26.03 -4.59
CA PRO A 313 13.04 27.24 -4.86
C PRO A 313 12.63 27.88 -6.19
N ALA A 314 12.75 29.20 -6.31
CA ALA A 314 12.59 29.87 -7.60
C ALA A 314 13.66 29.36 -8.60
N GLY A 315 13.28 29.22 -9.87
CA GLY A 315 14.15 28.71 -10.93
C GLY A 315 14.36 27.18 -10.87
N ASP A 316 15.58 26.73 -11.17
CA ASP A 316 15.92 25.30 -11.30
C ASP A 316 16.47 24.68 -10.00
N GLY A 317 16.15 25.26 -8.84
CA GLY A 317 16.61 24.74 -7.56
C GLY A 317 15.91 23.44 -7.16
N THR A 318 16.63 22.55 -6.45
CA THR A 318 16.07 21.28 -5.97
C THR A 318 14.99 21.51 -4.90
N PRO A 319 13.78 20.96 -5.07
CA PRO A 319 12.75 21.02 -4.03
C PRO A 319 13.21 20.38 -2.72
N VAL A 320 12.81 20.97 -1.60
CA VAL A 320 13.05 20.44 -0.24
C VAL A 320 11.72 19.98 0.33
N VAL A 321 11.69 18.79 0.92
CA VAL A 321 10.48 18.19 1.48
C VAL A 321 10.63 17.94 2.97
N SER A 322 9.54 18.09 3.73
CA SER A 322 9.49 17.66 5.12
C SER A 322 9.10 16.19 5.24
N PRO A 323 9.38 15.55 6.39
CA PRO A 323 8.66 14.35 6.81
C PRO A 323 7.15 14.55 6.81
N ALA A 324 6.40 13.44 6.80
CA ALA A 324 4.97 13.45 6.98
C ALA A 324 4.55 13.83 8.40
N ASP A 325 3.39 14.47 8.48
CA ASP A 325 2.60 14.63 9.69
C ASP A 325 1.17 14.18 9.41
N ARG A 326 0.54 13.54 10.40
CA ARG A 326 -0.88 13.16 10.33
C ARG A 326 -1.73 14.42 10.33
N SER A 327 -2.78 14.47 9.51
CA SER A 327 -3.66 15.64 9.42
C SER A 327 -4.18 16.09 10.80
N ASN A 328 -3.92 17.34 11.18
CA ASN A 328 -4.33 17.92 12.46
C ASN A 328 -4.67 19.41 12.31
N PRO A 329 -5.48 19.99 13.22
CA PRO A 329 -5.78 21.42 13.18
C PRO A 329 -4.57 22.35 13.24
N LEU A 330 -3.53 22.00 14.01
CA LEU A 330 -2.21 22.67 13.97
C LEU A 330 -1.17 21.66 13.49
N GLN A 331 -0.62 21.92 12.30
CA GLN A 331 0.48 21.15 11.75
C GLN A 331 1.82 21.81 12.02
N THR A 332 2.86 21.00 12.17
CA THR A 332 4.23 21.47 12.43
C THR A 332 5.21 20.63 11.65
N TYR A 333 5.78 21.20 10.61
CA TYR A 333 6.70 20.53 9.71
C TYR A 333 8.12 21.01 9.94
N VAL A 334 9.05 20.07 10.03
CA VAL A 334 10.48 20.36 9.99
C VAL A 334 10.94 20.30 8.54
N LEU A 335 11.34 21.44 7.99
CA LEU A 335 11.85 21.53 6.63
C LEU A 335 13.39 21.57 6.67
N PRO A 336 14.08 20.51 6.19
CA PRO A 336 15.53 20.36 6.31
C PRO A 336 16.28 21.16 5.24
N VAL A 337 16.04 22.47 5.17
CA VAL A 337 16.74 23.36 4.23
C VAL A 337 18.24 23.36 4.57
N PRO A 338 19.13 23.10 3.60
CA PRO A 338 20.58 23.14 3.83
C PRO A 338 21.05 24.46 4.45
N GLY A 339 21.77 24.38 5.56
CA GLY A 339 22.33 25.53 6.28
C GLY A 339 21.34 26.35 7.10
N GLN A 340 20.02 26.19 6.92
CA GLN A 340 19.00 26.95 7.63
C GLN A 340 17.71 26.13 7.82
N PRO A 341 17.71 25.10 8.69
CA PRO A 341 16.51 24.30 8.94
C PRO A 341 15.36 25.18 9.48
N LEU A 342 14.14 24.89 9.04
CA LEU A 342 12.96 25.70 9.34
C LEU A 342 11.86 24.87 9.99
N VAL A 343 10.98 25.57 10.71
CA VAL A 343 9.72 25.02 11.19
C VAL A 343 8.58 25.76 10.49
N VAL A 344 7.73 25.00 9.79
CA VAL A 344 6.55 25.50 9.09
C VAL A 344 5.30 25.10 9.87
N LEU A 345 4.57 26.09 10.37
CA LEU A 345 3.33 25.94 11.11
C LEU A 345 2.16 26.25 10.19
N THR A 346 1.22 25.32 10.05
CA THR A 346 0.02 25.55 9.21
C THR A 346 -1.26 25.18 9.96
N TRP A 347 -2.32 25.93 9.70
CA TRP A 347 -3.67 25.65 10.23
C TRP A 347 -4.73 26.19 9.28
N ARG A 348 -5.96 25.71 9.42
CA ARG A 348 -7.09 26.34 8.73
C ARG A 348 -7.42 27.66 9.42
N GLY A 349 -7.09 28.77 8.77
CA GLY A 349 -7.43 30.10 9.26
C GLY A 349 -8.94 30.27 9.41
N ASN A 350 -9.40 30.50 10.63
CA ASN A 350 -10.74 31.00 10.93
C ASN A 350 -10.61 32.14 11.96
N ARG A 351 -11.67 32.94 12.15
CA ARG A 351 -11.60 34.15 13.00
C ARG A 351 -11.34 33.85 14.48
N ASP A 352 -11.61 32.63 14.90
CA ASP A 352 -11.50 32.19 16.30
C ASP A 352 -10.18 31.44 16.57
N ALA A 353 -9.32 31.31 15.56
CA ALA A 353 -8.03 30.64 15.67
C ALA A 353 -6.92 31.64 15.95
N SER A 354 -6.25 31.48 17.10
CA SER A 354 -5.11 32.31 17.49
C SER A 354 -3.87 31.44 17.71
N LEU A 355 -2.83 31.68 16.90
CA LEU A 355 -1.54 31.01 17.05
C LEU A 355 -0.69 31.75 18.09
N SER A 356 -0.25 31.04 19.12
CA SER A 356 0.78 31.47 20.05
C SER A 356 2.12 30.83 19.67
N VAL A 357 3.12 31.69 19.51
CA VAL A 357 4.51 31.31 19.23
C VAL A 357 5.34 31.71 20.45
N PRO A 358 6.33 30.89 20.87
CA PRO A 358 7.20 31.23 22.00
C PRO A 358 7.79 32.64 21.90
N PRO A 359 7.88 33.39 23.02
CA PRO A 359 8.42 34.74 23.03
C PRO A 359 9.83 34.81 22.42
N GLY A 360 10.09 35.86 21.63
CA GLY A 360 11.39 36.08 20.99
C GLY A 360 11.68 35.22 19.77
N THR A 361 10.74 34.36 19.33
CA THR A 361 10.91 33.57 18.10
C THR A 361 10.79 34.44 16.86
N PRO A 362 11.84 34.54 16.01
CA PRO A 362 11.77 35.27 14.76
C PRO A 362 10.77 34.61 13.80
N ARG A 363 9.93 35.42 13.14
CA ARG A 363 8.97 34.96 12.14
C ARG A 363 9.46 35.39 10.76
N LEU A 364 9.85 34.41 9.93
CA LEU A 364 10.28 34.64 8.55
C LEU A 364 9.07 34.89 7.64
N VAL A 365 7.97 34.20 7.93
CA VAL A 365 6.67 34.38 7.29
C VAL A 365 5.61 34.40 8.37
N GLU A 366 4.68 35.35 8.27
CA GLU A 366 3.48 35.41 9.10
C GLU A 366 2.29 35.88 8.27
N ARG A 367 1.32 34.99 8.09
CA ARG A 367 0.06 35.28 7.40
C ARG A 367 -1.06 34.38 7.98
N PRO A 368 -2.34 34.69 7.72
CA PRO A 368 -3.43 33.84 8.18
C PRO A 368 -3.25 32.38 7.75
N GLY A 369 -3.14 31.46 8.71
CA GLY A 369 -2.99 30.02 8.45
C GLY A 369 -1.56 29.53 8.19
N LEU A 370 -0.54 30.40 8.20
CA LEU A 370 0.86 30.02 7.97
C LEU A 370 1.83 30.90 8.76
N VAL A 371 2.71 30.24 9.52
CA VAL A 371 3.89 30.86 10.12
C VAL A 371 5.13 30.01 9.80
N VAL A 372 6.23 30.67 9.42
CA VAL A 372 7.52 30.00 9.24
C VAL A 372 8.54 30.64 10.16
N VAL A 373 9.25 29.82 10.93
CA VAL A 373 10.30 30.25 11.86
C VAL A 373 11.59 29.47 11.61
N PRO A 374 12.77 30.01 11.97
CA PRO A 374 13.99 29.21 12.04
C PRO A 374 13.81 28.06 13.04
N MET A 375 14.45 26.92 12.78
CA MET A 375 14.45 25.79 13.72
C MET A 375 14.95 26.23 15.10
N PRO A 376 14.15 26.07 16.16
CA PRO A 376 14.57 26.40 17.52
C PRO A 376 15.77 25.54 17.97
N ALA A 377 16.76 26.16 18.62
CA ALA A 377 17.92 25.46 19.16
C ALA A 377 17.56 24.48 20.30
N SER A 378 16.51 24.79 21.06
CA SER A 378 15.93 23.95 22.10
C SER A 378 14.48 23.61 21.77
N ARG A 379 13.95 22.53 22.36
CA ARG A 379 12.55 22.14 22.14
C ARG A 379 11.61 23.24 22.60
N GLN A 380 10.80 23.73 21.67
CA GLN A 380 9.81 24.77 21.90
C GLN A 380 8.40 24.25 21.59
N THR A 381 7.39 24.83 22.24
CA THR A 381 5.98 24.46 22.06
C THR A 381 5.20 25.62 21.48
N PHE A 382 4.54 25.36 20.36
CA PHE A 382 3.61 26.24 19.68
C PHE A 382 2.19 25.81 20.05
N SER A 383 1.26 26.76 20.12
CA SER A 383 -0.13 26.44 20.40
C SER A 383 -1.09 27.19 19.49
N LEU A 384 -2.19 26.53 19.15
CA LEU A 384 -3.30 27.09 18.41
C LEU A 384 -4.54 27.03 19.28
N ALA A 385 -4.99 28.17 19.79
CA ALA A 385 -6.27 28.27 20.47
C ALA A 385 -7.39 28.38 19.43
N THR A 386 -8.42 27.54 19.54
CA THR A 386 -9.67 27.67 18.79
C THR A 386 -10.84 27.85 19.75
N ALA A 387 -12.04 28.10 19.23
CA ALA A 387 -13.26 28.19 20.03
C ALA A 387 -13.54 26.92 20.87
N GLU A 388 -13.07 25.75 20.43
CA GLU A 388 -13.34 24.47 21.10
C GLU A 388 -12.24 24.07 22.07
N LYS A 389 -10.97 24.16 21.65
CA LYS A 389 -9.82 23.73 22.46
C LYS A 389 -8.51 24.34 21.96
N THR A 390 -7.45 24.17 22.76
CA THR A 390 -6.09 24.53 22.36
C THR A 390 -5.33 23.29 21.89
N TYR A 391 -4.70 23.40 20.73
CA TYR A 391 -3.82 22.37 20.15
C TYR A 391 -2.38 22.74 20.40
N TYR A 392 -1.55 21.76 20.76
CA TYR A 392 -0.13 21.97 21.05
C TYR A 392 0.74 21.14 20.10
N ARG A 393 1.86 21.72 19.67
CA ARG A 393 2.89 21.06 18.88
C ARG A 393 4.26 21.51 19.34
N SER A 394 5.24 20.61 19.31
CA SER A 394 6.62 20.96 19.65
C SER A 394 7.56 20.71 18.48
N ALA A 395 8.55 21.57 18.34
CA ALA A 395 9.66 21.37 17.41
C ALA A 395 10.96 21.93 18.01
N GLY A 396 12.10 21.54 17.43
CA GLY A 396 13.42 21.89 17.92
C GLY A 396 13.92 20.97 19.04
N GLY A 397 15.19 21.16 19.39
CA GLY A 397 15.97 20.19 20.16
C GLY A 397 16.49 19.07 19.26
N ARG A 398 17.78 18.75 19.41
CA ARG A 398 18.35 17.52 18.88
C ARG A 398 18.09 16.37 19.83
#